data_AF-A0A7Y3F7R9-F1
#
_entry.id   AF-A0A7Y3F7R9-F1
#
_cell.length_a   1.000
_cell.length_b   1.000
_cell.length_c   1.000
_cell.angle_alpha   90.00
_cell.angle_beta   90.00
_cell.angle_gamma   90.00
#
_symmetry.space_group_name_H-M   'P 1'
#
loop_
_entity.id
_entity.type
_entity.pdbx_description
1 polymer ?
#
loop_
_entity_poly.entity_id
_entity_poly.type
_entity_poly.pdbx_seq_one_letter_code
_entity_poly.pdbx_strand_id
1 'polypeptide(L)'
;EENLQARIRGALLMALSNKFGPMVLTTGNKSEVAVGYATLYGDMVGGFSVLKDVLKMRVYRLARWRNREEVVIPVAIIDKPPSAELRPDQLDTDSLPPYDVLDAILEMYVEGDASIGEIVAEGFDEALVERITRLVDRNEYKRRQSPPGVKITTKAFGKDRRLPITNWYRSS
;
A
#
# COMPACT_ATOMS: atom_id res chain seq x y z
N GLU A 1 6.75 10.33 -17.30
CA GLU A 1 8.13 9.86 -17.01
C GLU A 1 8.32 9.28 -15.59
N GLU A 2 7.36 9.45 -14.67
CA GLU A 2 7.43 9.01 -13.26
C GLU A 2 7.72 7.51 -13.06
N ASN A 3 7.04 6.62 -13.78
CA ASN A 3 7.26 5.17 -13.67
C ASN A 3 8.68 4.73 -14.05
N LEU A 4 9.34 5.45 -14.96
CA LEU A 4 10.72 5.16 -15.34
C LEU A 4 11.67 5.48 -14.17
N GLN A 5 11.46 6.61 -13.48
CA GLN A 5 12.24 6.99 -12.30
C GLN A 5 12.17 5.92 -11.21
N ALA A 6 10.95 5.44 -10.89
CA ALA A 6 10.76 4.40 -9.87
C ALA A 6 11.49 3.09 -10.25
N ARG A 7 11.43 2.68 -11.53
CA ARG A 7 12.14 1.48 -12.03
C ARG A 7 13.66 1.62 -11.98
N ILE A 8 14.20 2.79 -12.31
CA ILE A 8 15.64 3.06 -12.20
C ILE A 8 16.10 2.95 -10.75
N ARG A 9 15.32 3.48 -9.79
CA ARG A 9 15.62 3.34 -8.35
C ARG A 9 15.65 1.87 -7.93
N GLY A 10 14.65 1.08 -8.34
CA GLY A 10 14.61 -0.36 -8.06
C GLY A 10 15.82 -1.11 -8.64
N ALA A 11 16.17 -0.83 -9.91
CA ALA A 11 17.33 -1.44 -10.56
C ALA A 11 18.66 -1.09 -9.85
N LEU A 12 18.82 0.16 -9.41
CA LEU A 12 20.01 0.60 -8.68
C LEU A 12 20.15 -0.13 -7.33
N LEU A 13 19.07 -0.22 -6.55
CA LEU A 13 19.09 -0.92 -5.27
C LEU A 13 19.42 -2.41 -5.43
N MET A 14 18.87 -3.06 -6.46
CA MET A 14 19.21 -4.45 -6.77
C MET A 14 20.67 -4.61 -7.21
N ALA A 15 21.22 -3.67 -7.98
CA ALA A 15 22.62 -3.70 -8.36
C ALA A 15 23.54 -3.62 -7.13
N LEU A 16 23.20 -2.77 -6.14
CA LEU A 16 23.93 -2.69 -4.87
C LEU A 16 23.79 -3.99 -4.06
N SER A 17 22.59 -4.53 -3.95
CA SER A 17 22.34 -5.83 -3.28
C SER A 17 23.15 -6.95 -3.90
N ASN A 18 23.16 -7.07 -5.23
CA ASN A 18 23.92 -8.10 -5.94
C ASN A 18 25.43 -7.94 -5.75
N LYS A 19 25.92 -6.70 -5.71
CA LYS A 19 27.37 -6.42 -5.56
C LYS A 19 27.87 -6.68 -4.15
N PHE A 20 27.07 -6.34 -3.13
CA PHE A 20 27.55 -6.31 -1.74
C PHE A 20 26.94 -7.38 -0.83
N GLY A 21 25.82 -8.02 -1.22
CA GLY A 21 25.17 -9.09 -0.48
C GLY A 21 23.92 -8.73 0.37
N PRO A 22 23.67 -7.48 0.84
CA PRO A 22 22.47 -7.16 1.61
C PRO A 22 21.19 -7.37 0.81
N MET A 23 20.11 -7.76 1.49
CA MET A 23 18.78 -7.86 0.89
C MET A 23 18.10 -6.49 0.83
N VAL A 24 17.51 -6.16 -0.33
CA VAL A 24 16.66 -4.97 -0.45
C VAL A 24 15.34 -5.19 0.30
N LEU A 25 15.01 -4.28 1.21
CA LEU A 25 13.70 -4.22 1.87
C LEU A 25 12.80 -3.24 1.10
N THR A 26 11.61 -3.69 0.72
CA THR A 26 10.58 -2.83 0.14
C THR A 26 9.78 -2.14 1.23
N THR A 27 9.28 -0.94 0.91
CA THR A 27 8.63 -0.04 1.88
C THR A 27 7.14 0.19 1.61
N GLY A 28 6.57 -0.50 0.61
CA GLY A 28 5.13 -0.43 0.32
C GLY A 28 4.28 -0.93 1.49
N ASN A 29 3.30 -0.13 1.90
CA ASN A 29 2.38 -0.47 2.99
C ASN A 29 1.08 -1.12 2.48
N LYS A 30 0.26 -1.65 3.39
CA LYS A 30 -0.97 -2.39 3.05
C LYS A 30 -1.94 -1.54 2.21
N SER A 31 -2.04 -0.25 2.50
CA SER A 31 -2.95 0.68 1.81
C SER A 31 -2.53 0.89 0.35
N GLU A 32 -1.24 1.14 0.11
CA GLU A 32 -0.66 1.29 -1.23
C GLU A 32 -0.80 -0.01 -2.04
N VAL A 33 -0.45 -1.14 -1.41
CA VAL A 33 -0.52 -2.47 -2.03
C VAL A 33 -1.97 -2.86 -2.34
N ALA A 34 -2.93 -2.48 -1.50
CA ALA A 34 -4.35 -2.76 -1.70
C ALA A 34 -4.86 -2.13 -2.99
N VAL A 35 -4.71 -0.81 -3.16
CA VAL A 35 -5.22 -0.08 -4.33
C VAL A 35 -4.23 -0.06 -5.50
N GLY A 36 -3.09 -0.72 -5.36
CA GLY A 36 -2.03 -0.80 -6.36
C GLY A 36 -1.36 0.54 -6.67
N TYR A 37 -1.26 1.41 -5.67
CA TYR A 37 -0.49 2.65 -5.71
C TYR A 37 1.00 2.35 -5.59
N ALA A 38 1.51 1.69 -6.62
CA ALA A 38 2.85 1.12 -6.68
C ALA A 38 3.27 0.95 -8.15
N THR A 39 4.55 1.14 -8.43
CA THR A 39 5.15 0.89 -9.74
C THR A 39 5.75 -0.51 -9.76
N LEU A 40 5.20 -1.38 -10.62
CA LEU A 40 5.80 -2.69 -10.88
C LEU A 40 7.24 -2.53 -11.37
N TYR A 41 8.12 -3.30 -10.74
CA TYR A 41 9.56 -3.28 -10.93
C TYR A 41 10.23 -1.95 -10.54
N GLY A 42 9.53 -1.10 -9.79
CA GLY A 42 10.05 0.08 -9.11
C GLY A 42 10.09 -0.12 -7.61
N ASP A 43 9.21 0.57 -6.88
CA ASP A 43 9.08 0.48 -5.41
C ASP A 43 8.77 -0.95 -4.88
N MET A 44 8.23 -1.82 -5.73
CA MET A 44 7.93 -3.22 -5.39
C MET A 44 9.15 -4.14 -5.43
N VAL A 45 10.32 -3.67 -5.85
CA VAL A 45 11.52 -4.49 -6.03
C VAL A 45 12.25 -4.68 -4.71
N GLY A 46 12.33 -5.93 -4.25
CA GLY A 46 13.18 -6.33 -3.13
C GLY A 46 12.93 -7.77 -2.69
N GLY A 47 13.66 -8.21 -1.67
CA GLY A 47 13.55 -9.57 -1.13
C GLY A 47 12.48 -9.73 -0.06
N PHE A 48 12.11 -8.65 0.64
CA PHE A 48 11.14 -8.69 1.73
C PHE A 48 10.39 -7.36 1.87
N SER A 49 9.13 -7.41 2.29
CA SER A 49 8.26 -6.25 2.46
C SER A 49 7.83 -6.14 3.92
N VAL A 50 8.51 -5.26 4.67
CA VAL A 50 8.35 -5.15 6.13
C VAL A 50 6.98 -4.58 6.50
N LEU A 51 6.47 -3.63 5.71
CA LEU A 51 5.20 -2.93 5.96
C LEU A 51 4.02 -3.51 5.19
N LYS A 52 4.19 -4.69 4.54
CA LYS A 52 3.22 -5.27 3.62
C LYS A 52 1.80 -5.37 4.16
N ASP A 53 1.66 -5.65 5.45
CA ASP A 53 0.37 -5.84 6.12
C ASP A 53 0.09 -4.75 7.19
N VAL A 54 0.72 -3.58 7.04
CA VAL A 54 0.51 -2.41 7.91
C VAL A 54 -0.25 -1.34 7.13
N LEU A 55 -1.45 -0.95 7.55
CA LEU A 55 -2.19 0.18 6.97
C LEU A 55 -1.45 1.51 7.20
N LYS A 56 -1.58 2.48 6.30
CA LYS A 56 -0.83 3.76 6.35
C LYS A 56 -1.03 4.50 7.66
N MET A 57 -2.27 4.60 8.16
CA MET A 57 -2.56 5.23 9.44
C MET A 57 -1.88 4.50 10.60
N ARG A 58 -1.70 3.17 10.49
CA ARG A 58 -0.93 2.39 11.46
C ARG A 58 0.58 2.62 11.32
N VAL A 59 1.11 2.86 10.13
CA VAL A 59 2.51 3.29 9.92
C VAL A 59 2.81 4.57 10.71
N TYR A 60 1.94 5.59 10.60
CA TYR A 60 2.10 6.83 11.38
C TYR A 60 2.07 6.58 12.91
N ARG A 61 1.15 5.73 13.37
CA ARG A 61 1.07 5.35 14.80
C ARG A 61 2.34 4.63 15.26
N LEU A 62 2.88 3.72 14.45
CA LEU A 62 4.12 3.00 14.75
C LEU A 62 5.35 3.92 14.76
N ALA A 63 5.44 4.86 13.82
CA ALA A 63 6.51 5.86 13.80
C ALA A 63 6.50 6.72 15.07
N ARG A 64 5.31 7.22 15.46
CA ARG A 64 5.16 7.98 16.72
C ARG A 64 5.45 7.11 17.95
N TRP A 65 5.05 5.85 17.95
CA TRP A 65 5.36 4.91 19.04
C TRP A 65 6.86 4.66 19.17
N ARG A 66 7.58 4.37 18.07
CA ARG A 66 9.04 4.15 18.08
C ARG A 66 9.80 5.37 18.59
N ASN A 67 9.30 6.57 18.30
CA ASN A 67 9.92 7.83 18.72
C ASN A 67 9.67 8.21 20.19
N ARG A 68 8.87 7.46 20.96
CA ARG A 68 8.55 7.80 22.36
C ARG A 68 9.78 7.78 23.28
N GLU A 69 10.66 6.83 23.05
CA GLU A 69 11.88 6.64 23.87
C GLU A 69 13.05 7.46 23.33
N GLU A 70 13.18 7.51 22.00
CA GLU A 70 14.26 8.20 21.30
C GLU A 70 13.78 8.63 19.91
N VAL A 71 13.99 9.91 19.57
CA VAL A 71 13.62 10.45 18.26
C VAL A 71 14.60 9.98 17.19
N VAL A 72 14.29 8.86 16.54
CA VAL A 72 15.08 8.30 15.43
C VAL A 72 14.47 8.59 14.06
N ILE A 73 13.14 8.78 13.99
CA ILE A 73 12.44 9.23 12.77
C ILE A 73 12.24 10.74 12.87
N PRO A 74 12.71 11.56 11.92
CA PRO A 74 12.47 13.00 11.97
C PRO A 74 10.98 13.34 12.01
N VAL A 75 10.57 14.16 13.00
CA VAL A 75 9.16 14.55 13.19
C VAL A 75 8.59 15.23 11.93
N ALA A 76 9.41 16.01 11.24
CA ALA A 76 9.02 16.65 9.97
C ALA A 76 8.55 15.65 8.90
N ILE A 77 9.10 14.42 8.86
CA ILE A 77 8.66 13.39 7.91
C ILE A 77 7.33 12.75 8.35
N ILE A 78 7.06 12.69 9.65
CA ILE A 78 5.81 12.15 10.19
C ILE A 78 4.64 13.13 9.95
N ASP A 79 4.90 14.44 10.03
CA ASP A 79 3.87 15.47 9.91
C ASP A 79 3.70 15.98 8.47
N LYS A 80 4.62 15.65 7.56
CA LYS A 80 4.51 15.98 6.13
C LYS A 80 3.38 15.17 5.47
N PRO A 81 2.61 15.77 4.54
CA PRO A 81 1.68 15.02 3.69
C PRO A 81 2.36 13.89 2.91
N PRO A 82 1.71 12.72 2.76
CA PRO A 82 2.27 11.58 2.06
C PRO A 82 2.40 11.84 0.55
N SER A 83 3.52 11.38 -0.02
CA SER A 83 3.89 11.58 -1.42
C SER A 83 4.87 10.50 -1.91
N ALA A 84 4.80 10.14 -3.19
CA ALA A 84 5.80 9.31 -3.88
C ALA A 84 7.03 10.09 -4.40
N GLU A 85 7.00 11.43 -4.35
CA GLU A 85 8.11 12.32 -4.73
C GLU A 85 8.72 12.02 -6.13
N LEU A 86 7.86 11.76 -7.13
CA LEU A 86 8.23 11.51 -8.53
C LEU A 86 8.12 12.77 -9.41
N ARG A 87 7.35 13.76 -8.95
CA ARG A 87 7.24 15.10 -9.56
C ARG A 87 7.15 16.19 -8.47
N PRO A 88 7.43 17.46 -8.79
CA PRO A 88 7.24 18.57 -7.85
C PRO A 88 5.81 18.64 -7.31
N ASP A 89 5.70 18.98 -6.02
CA ASP A 89 4.44 19.20 -5.29
C ASP A 89 3.44 18.03 -5.33
N GLN A 90 3.91 16.82 -5.65
CA GLN A 90 3.08 15.63 -5.69
C GLN A 90 2.49 15.31 -4.31
N LEU A 91 1.20 15.01 -4.28
CA LEU A 91 0.53 14.44 -3.10
C LEU A 91 -0.16 13.13 -3.47
N ASP A 92 -0.20 12.17 -2.55
CA ASP A 92 -0.95 10.93 -2.78
C ASP A 92 -2.46 11.21 -2.92
N THR A 93 -2.94 12.28 -2.27
CA THR A 93 -4.32 12.76 -2.35
C THR A 93 -4.71 13.30 -3.72
N ASP A 94 -3.76 13.53 -4.63
CA ASP A 94 -4.06 13.86 -6.04
C ASP A 94 -4.79 12.70 -6.74
N SER A 95 -4.65 11.47 -6.22
CA SER A 95 -5.18 10.25 -6.85
C SER A 95 -5.96 9.37 -5.88
N LEU A 96 -5.73 9.46 -4.57
CA LEU A 96 -6.40 8.66 -3.55
C LEU A 96 -7.23 9.57 -2.61
N PRO A 97 -8.28 9.05 -1.96
CA PRO A 97 -8.86 9.76 -0.83
C PRO A 97 -7.83 9.87 0.32
N PRO A 98 -8.08 10.74 1.32
CA PRO A 98 -7.31 10.75 2.55
C PRO A 98 -7.16 9.35 3.16
N TYR A 99 -5.98 9.07 3.74
CA TYR A 99 -5.64 7.72 4.20
C TYR A 99 -6.49 7.22 5.38
N ASP A 100 -7.02 8.10 6.20
CA ASP A 100 -7.99 7.75 7.25
C ASP A 100 -9.28 7.18 6.65
N VAL A 101 -9.79 7.81 5.58
CA VAL A 101 -10.95 7.31 4.83
C VAL A 101 -10.60 6.05 4.06
N LEU A 102 -9.46 6.02 3.37
CA LEU A 102 -9.01 4.86 2.60
C LEU A 102 -8.86 3.62 3.50
N ASP A 103 -8.13 3.76 4.60
CA ASP A 103 -7.80 2.66 5.49
C ASP A 103 -9.06 2.08 6.14
N ALA A 104 -10.03 2.92 6.50
CA ALA A 104 -11.30 2.47 7.06
C ALA A 104 -12.09 1.60 6.05
N ILE A 105 -12.18 2.05 4.79
CA ILE A 105 -12.82 1.25 3.71
C ILE A 105 -12.06 -0.06 3.49
N LEU A 106 -10.73 -0.02 3.47
CA LEU A 106 -9.90 -1.22 3.27
C LEU A 106 -10.03 -2.22 4.42
N GLU A 107 -10.10 -1.76 5.68
CA GLU A 107 -10.28 -2.61 6.85
C GLU A 107 -11.62 -3.36 6.76
N MET A 108 -12.72 -2.67 6.45
CA MET A 108 -14.03 -3.32 6.27
C MET A 108 -14.07 -4.26 5.07
N TYR A 109 -13.61 -3.81 3.91
CA TYR A 109 -13.70 -4.58 2.66
C TYR A 109 -12.75 -5.79 2.63
N VAL A 110 -11.51 -5.64 3.13
CA VAL A 110 -10.48 -6.67 3.04
C VAL A 110 -10.46 -7.53 4.30
N GLU A 111 -10.46 -6.93 5.48
CA GLU A 111 -10.38 -7.69 6.73
C GLU A 111 -11.75 -8.21 7.15
N GLY A 112 -12.78 -7.36 7.07
CA GLY A 112 -14.16 -7.67 7.44
C GLY A 112 -15.00 -8.42 6.41
N ASP A 113 -14.53 -8.57 5.15
CA ASP A 113 -15.33 -9.07 4.02
C ASP A 113 -16.69 -8.36 3.83
N ALA A 114 -16.79 -7.09 4.27
CA ALA A 114 -18.00 -6.31 4.10
C ALA A 114 -18.30 -6.07 2.61
N SER A 115 -19.56 -6.20 2.24
CA SER A 115 -20.09 -5.81 0.94
C SER A 115 -20.07 -4.29 0.75
N ILE A 116 -20.19 -3.83 -0.49
CA ILE A 116 -20.26 -2.40 -0.81
C ILE A 116 -21.43 -1.75 -0.04
N GLY A 117 -22.61 -2.38 -0.04
CA GLY A 117 -23.79 -1.87 0.66
C GLY A 117 -23.58 -1.74 2.18
N GLU A 118 -22.89 -2.69 2.81
CA GLU A 118 -22.56 -2.59 4.24
C GLU A 118 -21.62 -1.43 4.53
N ILE A 119 -20.60 -1.22 3.69
CA ILE A 119 -19.66 -0.10 3.85
C ILE A 119 -20.37 1.24 3.64
N VAL A 120 -21.29 1.33 2.67
CA VAL A 120 -22.10 2.53 2.43
C VAL A 120 -23.04 2.81 3.61
N ALA A 121 -23.61 1.78 4.22
CA ALA A 121 -24.46 1.90 5.41
C ALA A 121 -23.71 2.49 6.62
N GLU A 122 -22.38 2.31 6.70
CA GLU A 122 -21.51 2.96 7.70
C GLU A 122 -21.24 4.46 7.41
N GLY A 123 -21.84 5.02 6.34
CA GLY A 123 -21.82 6.45 6.03
C GLY A 123 -20.75 6.88 5.03
N PHE A 124 -20.09 5.94 4.35
CA PHE A 124 -19.15 6.24 3.28
C PHE A 124 -19.89 6.52 1.96
N ASP A 125 -19.34 7.44 1.16
CA ASP A 125 -19.85 7.75 -0.19
C ASP A 125 -19.78 6.51 -1.10
N GLU A 126 -20.92 6.15 -1.71
CA GLU A 126 -21.06 4.96 -2.55
C GLU A 126 -20.10 4.95 -3.73
N ALA A 127 -19.97 6.07 -4.44
CA ALA A 127 -19.08 6.18 -5.59
C ALA A 127 -17.61 5.99 -5.17
N LEU A 128 -17.22 6.48 -3.99
CA LEU A 128 -15.89 6.26 -3.43
C LEU A 128 -15.67 4.79 -3.07
N VAL A 129 -16.61 4.14 -2.38
CA VAL A 129 -16.51 2.73 -1.99
C VAL A 129 -16.37 1.84 -3.23
N GLU A 130 -17.23 2.02 -4.24
CA GLU A 130 -17.13 1.30 -5.51
C GLU A 130 -15.77 1.51 -6.20
N ARG A 131 -15.27 2.75 -6.19
CA ARG A 131 -13.97 3.07 -6.79
C ARG A 131 -12.84 2.33 -6.08
N ILE A 132 -12.82 2.34 -4.74
CA ILE A 132 -11.76 1.69 -3.95
C ILE A 132 -11.83 0.16 -4.10
N THR A 133 -13.00 -0.46 -3.98
CA THR A 133 -13.16 -1.91 -4.16
C THR A 133 -12.72 -2.36 -5.56
N ARG A 134 -13.08 -1.61 -6.61
CA ARG A 134 -12.62 -1.85 -7.99
C ARG A 134 -11.10 -1.72 -8.13
N LEU A 135 -10.49 -0.73 -7.46
CA LEU A 135 -9.03 -0.60 -7.42
C LEU A 135 -8.37 -1.79 -6.73
N VAL A 136 -8.94 -2.26 -5.62
CA VAL A 136 -8.46 -3.46 -4.94
C VAL A 136 -8.48 -4.64 -5.90
N ASP A 137 -9.61 -4.95 -6.52
CA ASP A 137 -9.72 -6.16 -7.34
C ASP A 137 -8.85 -6.10 -8.59
N ARG A 138 -8.81 -4.96 -9.29
CA ARG A 138 -8.02 -4.79 -10.51
C ARG A 138 -6.51 -4.94 -10.28
N ASN A 139 -6.00 -4.63 -9.09
CA ASN A 139 -4.57 -4.64 -8.80
C ASN A 139 -4.04 -5.99 -8.26
N GLU A 140 -4.83 -7.07 -8.38
CA GLU A 140 -4.41 -8.42 -7.99
C GLU A 140 -3.10 -8.85 -8.66
N TYR A 141 -2.93 -8.53 -9.95
CA TYR A 141 -1.72 -8.88 -10.71
C TYR A 141 -0.44 -8.23 -10.15
N LYS A 142 -0.53 -7.03 -9.55
CA LYS A 142 0.61 -6.39 -8.89
C LYS A 142 0.92 -7.09 -7.56
N ARG A 143 -0.11 -7.36 -6.76
CA ARG A 143 0.03 -8.00 -5.43
C ARG A 143 0.65 -9.39 -5.53
N ARG A 144 0.31 -10.17 -6.56
CA ARG A 144 0.89 -11.49 -6.81
C ARG A 144 2.40 -11.46 -7.07
N GLN A 145 2.95 -10.33 -7.48
CA GLN A 145 4.37 -10.12 -7.73
C GLN A 145 5.08 -9.42 -6.57
N SER A 146 4.36 -9.10 -5.49
CA SER A 146 4.96 -8.44 -4.32
C SER A 146 5.81 -9.42 -3.52
N PRO A 147 6.96 -8.97 -2.96
CA PRO A 147 7.79 -9.81 -2.09
C PRO A 147 7.01 -10.37 -0.89
N PRO A 148 7.48 -11.46 -0.25
CA PRO A 148 6.92 -11.91 1.02
C PRO A 148 7.04 -10.82 2.09
N GLY A 149 6.19 -10.89 3.12
CA GLY A 149 6.15 -9.93 4.22
C GLY A 149 5.49 -10.53 5.44
N VAL A 150 5.53 -9.81 6.56
CA VAL A 150 4.90 -10.25 7.82
C VAL A 150 3.41 -9.97 7.76
N LYS A 151 2.59 -10.96 8.15
CA LYS A 151 1.15 -10.79 8.41
C LYS A 151 0.97 -10.37 9.87
N ILE A 152 0.22 -9.29 10.09
CA ILE A 152 -0.13 -8.77 11.43
C ILE A 152 -1.63 -8.53 11.61
N THR A 153 -2.42 -8.71 10.56
CA THR A 153 -3.88 -8.53 10.56
C THR A 153 -4.60 -9.88 10.46
N THR A 154 -5.92 -9.90 10.58
CA THR A 154 -6.73 -11.13 10.47
C THR A 154 -6.70 -11.68 9.05
N LYS A 155 -6.76 -10.80 8.04
CA LYS A 155 -6.73 -11.14 6.61
C LYS A 155 -5.68 -10.32 5.85
N ALA A 156 -4.65 -11.01 5.35
CA ALA A 156 -3.61 -10.40 4.51
C ALA A 156 -3.80 -10.74 3.02
N PHE A 157 -3.26 -9.88 2.16
CA PHE A 157 -3.19 -10.17 0.72
C PHE A 157 -2.22 -11.35 0.44
N GLY A 158 -2.67 -12.31 -0.35
CA GLY A 158 -1.90 -13.50 -0.70
C GLY A 158 -2.58 -14.77 -0.23
N LYS A 159 -2.07 -15.43 0.82
CA LYS A 159 -2.58 -16.75 1.22
C LYS A 159 -4.02 -16.71 1.73
N ASP A 160 -4.43 -15.65 2.41
CA ASP A 160 -5.75 -15.54 3.05
C ASP A 160 -6.83 -14.98 2.12
N ARG A 161 -6.47 -14.06 1.21
CA ARG A 161 -7.38 -13.53 0.17
C ARG A 161 -6.80 -13.82 -1.22
N ARG A 162 -7.44 -14.75 -1.94
CA ARG A 162 -7.02 -15.20 -3.28
C ARG A 162 -8.13 -14.94 -4.29
N LEU A 163 -7.97 -13.89 -5.10
CA LEU A 163 -8.84 -13.63 -6.23
C LEU A 163 -8.15 -13.97 -7.55
N PRO A 164 -8.90 -14.33 -8.61
CA PRO A 164 -8.33 -14.48 -9.94
C PRO A 164 -7.80 -13.15 -10.46
N ILE A 165 -6.69 -13.18 -11.21
CA ILE A 165 -6.18 -11.99 -11.92
C ILE A 165 -7.15 -11.61 -13.05
N THR A 166 -7.53 -12.59 -13.86
CA THR A 166 -8.56 -12.41 -14.89
C THR A 166 -9.93 -12.51 -14.22
N ASN A 167 -10.45 -11.37 -13.80
CA ASN A 167 -11.73 -11.25 -13.12
C ASN A 167 -12.61 -10.22 -13.82
N TRP A 168 -13.81 -10.62 -14.25
CA TRP A 168 -14.84 -9.74 -14.82
C TRP A 168 -16.08 -9.64 -13.92
N TYR A 169 -16.02 -10.19 -12.71
CA TYR A 169 -17.06 -10.03 -11.71
C TYR A 169 -17.29 -8.55 -11.43
N ARG A 170 -18.55 -8.14 -11.44
CA ARG A 170 -19.00 -6.81 -11.04
C ARG A 170 -19.92 -7.02 -9.84
N SER A 171 -19.52 -6.52 -8.69
CA SER A 171 -20.38 -6.38 -7.53
C SER A 171 -21.44 -5.34 -7.88
N SER A 172 -22.63 -5.81 -8.23
CA SER A 172 -23.86 -5.03 -8.36
C SER A 172 -24.48 -4.77 -7.01
#